data_AF-A0AB94IYP7-F1
#
_entry.id   AF-A0AB94IYP7-F1
#
_cell.length_a   1.000
_cell.length_b   1.000
_cell.length_c   1.000
_cell.angle_alpha   90.00
_cell.angle_beta   90.00
_cell.angle_gamma   90.00
#
_symmetry.space_group_name_H-M   'P 1'
#
loop_
_entity.id
_entity.type
_entity.pdbx_description
1 polymer ?
#
loop_
_entity_poly.entity_id
_entity_poly.type
_entity_poly.pdbx_seq_one_letter_code
_entity_poly.pdbx_strand_id
1 'polypeptide(L)'
;MRRMVERFAGGVVLVLAALAVLTLAVPAGAAPEVRAEWAEDALAGVTEYDECTAFEGEPQAKVLLSAERAVRDLKVLGLTFTEISEEGKASFDVEERYGQKELLPGRPLLVRMMFFGSIPNNGISYVDGTGATRRFILDQSGEDGSLLLTEF
;
A
#
# COMPACT_ATOMS: atom_id res chain seq x y z
N MET A 1 -1.78 35.64 -70.15
CA MET A 1 -0.41 36.00 -69.73
C MET A 1 -0.48 36.70 -68.36
N ARG A 2 0.34 36.24 -67.39
CA ARG A 2 0.76 36.87 -66.10
C ARG A 2 -0.34 37.15 -65.04
N ARG A 3 -0.43 36.35 -63.96
CA ARG A 3 0.24 36.43 -62.62
C ARG A 3 -0.23 37.59 -61.72
N MET A 4 -0.89 37.26 -60.61
CA MET A 4 -0.64 37.71 -59.21
C MET A 4 -1.74 37.05 -58.33
N VAL A 5 -1.55 35.98 -57.57
CA VAL A 5 -0.81 35.76 -56.29
C VAL A 5 -1.14 36.77 -55.18
N GLU A 6 -2.14 36.42 -54.37
CA GLU A 6 -2.30 36.78 -52.94
C GLU A 6 -2.69 35.45 -52.26
N ARG A 7 -1.79 34.66 -51.66
CA ARG A 7 -1.16 34.72 -50.33
C ARG A 7 -2.12 34.84 -49.14
N PHE A 8 -1.97 33.86 -48.23
CA PHE A 8 -2.57 33.68 -46.89
C PHE A 8 -4.01 33.12 -46.89
N ALA A 9 -4.37 32.07 -46.15
CA ALA A 9 -3.73 31.38 -45.04
C ALA A 9 -4.17 29.91 -45.07
N GLY A 10 -3.22 28.99 -45.26
CA GLY A 10 -3.44 27.56 -45.02
C GLY A 10 -3.33 27.30 -43.53
N GLY A 11 -4.47 27.30 -42.83
CA GLY A 11 -4.55 26.87 -41.45
C GLY A 11 -4.13 25.41 -41.35
N VAL A 12 -2.96 25.17 -40.74
CA VAL A 12 -2.57 23.83 -40.29
C VAL A 12 -3.55 23.44 -39.18
N VAL A 13 -4.42 22.47 -39.47
CA VAL A 13 -5.27 21.85 -38.45
C VAL A 13 -4.34 21.00 -37.57
N LEU A 14 -3.89 21.55 -36.46
CA LEU A 14 -3.24 20.81 -35.39
C LEU A 14 -4.33 19.99 -34.68
N VAL A 15 -4.46 18.71 -35.01
CA VAL A 15 -5.27 17.79 -34.21
C VAL A 15 -4.49 17.48 -32.94
N LEU A 16 -4.70 18.31 -31.91
CA LEU A 16 -4.27 18.01 -30.54
C LEU A 16 -5.16 16.86 -30.04
N ALA A 17 -4.65 15.64 -30.16
CA ALA A 17 -5.15 14.52 -29.38
C ALA A 17 -4.83 14.80 -27.91
N ALA A 18 -5.80 15.37 -27.19
CA ALA A 18 -5.75 15.43 -25.75
C ALA A 18 -5.89 13.99 -25.22
N LEU A 19 -4.75 13.33 -25.00
CA LEU A 19 -4.68 12.14 -24.17
C LEU A 19 -5.02 12.63 -22.75
N ALA A 20 -6.29 12.52 -22.38
CA ALA A 20 -6.72 12.70 -21.01
C ALA A 20 -6.09 11.55 -20.20
N VAL A 21 -4.91 11.79 -19.65
CA VAL A 21 -4.42 11.03 -18.51
C VAL A 21 -5.38 11.41 -17.39
N LEU A 22 -6.41 10.60 -17.21
CA LEU A 22 -7.28 10.68 -16.05
C LEU A 22 -6.42 10.25 -14.85
N THR A 23 -5.67 11.20 -14.30
CA THR A 23 -5.03 11.03 -13.00
C THR A 23 -6.15 10.93 -11.99
N LEU A 24 -6.61 9.71 -11.70
CA LEU A 24 -7.36 9.44 -10.49
C LEU A 24 -6.42 9.76 -9.34
N ALA A 25 -6.49 10.99 -8.83
CA ALA A 25 -5.93 11.31 -7.54
C ALA A 25 -6.71 10.46 -6.52
N VAL A 26 -6.18 9.29 -6.19
CA VAL A 26 -6.61 8.57 -4.98
C VAL A 26 -6.33 9.54 -3.83
N PRO A 27 -7.34 10.00 -3.08
CA PRO A 27 -7.11 10.95 -2.02
C PRO A 27 -6.19 10.30 -1.00
N ALA A 28 -5.02 10.91 -0.76
CA ALA A 28 -4.24 10.63 0.43
C ALA A 28 -5.16 10.82 1.64
N GLY A 29 -5.42 9.74 2.40
CA GLY A 29 -6.33 9.76 3.55
C GLY A 29 -7.57 8.86 3.47
N ALA A 30 -7.74 8.00 2.46
CA ALA A 30 -8.72 6.92 2.53
C ALA A 30 -8.27 5.87 3.56
N ALA A 31 -9.19 5.36 4.38
CA ALA A 31 -8.88 4.31 5.35
C ALA A 31 -8.24 3.08 4.65
N PRO A 32 -7.33 2.35 5.32
CA PRO A 32 -6.81 1.09 4.80
C PRO A 32 -7.94 0.10 4.49
N GLU A 33 -7.84 -0.60 3.35
CA GLU A 33 -8.76 -1.71 3.00
C GLU A 33 -8.39 -3.00 3.73
N VAL A 34 -7.11 -3.11 4.11
CA VAL A 34 -6.57 -4.17 4.97
C VAL A 34 -6.60 -3.69 6.41
N ARG A 35 -7.06 -4.53 7.33
CA ARG A 35 -6.95 -4.34 8.78
C ARG A 35 -5.83 -5.21 9.31
N ALA A 36 -5.18 -4.76 10.38
CA ALA A 36 -4.20 -5.52 11.12
C ALA A 36 -4.64 -5.61 12.58
N GLU A 37 -4.66 -6.82 13.13
CA GLU A 37 -5.06 -7.08 14.51
C GLU A 37 -4.14 -8.13 15.13
N TRP A 38 -3.97 -8.10 16.44
CA TRP A 38 -3.26 -9.16 17.13
C TRP A 38 -4.01 -10.48 16.96
N ALA A 39 -3.30 -11.53 16.56
CA ALA A 39 -3.92 -12.79 16.21
C ALA A 39 -4.61 -13.46 17.41
N GLU A 40 -4.13 -13.22 18.64
CA GLU A 40 -4.75 -13.74 19.85
C GLU A 40 -6.17 -13.22 20.07
N ASP A 41 -6.45 -12.00 19.64
CA ASP A 41 -7.78 -11.38 19.73
C ASP A 41 -8.64 -11.72 18.51
N ALA A 42 -8.04 -11.71 17.31
CA ALA A 42 -8.78 -11.75 16.05
C ALA A 42 -9.04 -13.15 15.48
N LEU A 43 -8.33 -14.19 15.94
CA LEU A 43 -8.53 -15.56 15.43
C LEU A 43 -9.81 -16.23 15.96
N ALA A 44 -10.47 -15.66 16.96
CA ALA A 44 -11.70 -16.23 17.51
C ALA A 44 -12.79 -16.35 16.43
N GLY A 45 -13.13 -17.59 16.04
CA GLY A 45 -14.12 -17.87 15.01
C GLY A 45 -13.59 -17.89 13.57
N VAL A 46 -12.29 -17.63 13.36
CA VAL A 46 -11.62 -17.83 12.07
C VAL A 46 -11.27 -19.31 11.92
N THR A 47 -11.80 -19.95 10.88
CA THR A 47 -11.60 -21.39 10.62
C THR A 47 -10.62 -21.67 9.50
N GLU A 48 -10.42 -20.71 8.59
CA GLU A 48 -9.48 -20.78 7.48
C GLU A 48 -8.64 -19.52 7.44
N TYR A 49 -7.33 -19.67 7.31
CA TYR A 49 -6.38 -18.59 7.11
C TYR A 49 -5.14 -19.13 6.38
N ASP A 50 -4.48 -18.27 5.61
CA ASP A 50 -3.13 -18.56 5.12
C ASP A 50 -2.11 -18.07 6.16
N GLU A 51 -0.90 -18.62 6.17
CA GLU A 51 0.13 -18.27 7.15
C GLU A 51 1.48 -18.03 6.49
N CYS A 52 2.21 -17.01 6.96
CA CYS A 52 3.59 -16.77 6.55
C CYS A 52 4.47 -16.31 7.71
N THR A 53 5.79 -16.44 7.53
CA THR A 53 6.80 -15.92 8.45
C THR A 53 7.59 -14.84 7.74
N ALA A 54 7.45 -13.59 8.16
CA ALA A 54 8.13 -12.44 7.59
C ALA A 54 9.50 -12.16 8.24
N PHE A 55 9.75 -12.77 9.40
CA PHE A 55 11.03 -12.70 10.10
C PHE A 55 11.30 -13.99 10.89
N GLU A 56 12.47 -14.60 10.72
CA GLU A 56 12.88 -15.80 11.45
C GLU A 56 13.56 -15.47 12.78
N GLY A 57 13.19 -16.16 13.86
CA GLY A 57 13.79 -16.02 15.20
C GLY A 57 12.73 -16.04 16.31
N GLU A 58 13.12 -15.80 17.57
CA GLU A 58 12.20 -15.65 18.72
C GLU A 58 12.59 -14.44 19.58
N PRO A 59 11.62 -13.74 20.21
CA PRO A 59 10.18 -14.00 20.21
C PRO A 59 9.45 -13.49 18.95
N GLN A 60 8.44 -14.21 18.47
CA GLN A 60 7.56 -13.76 17.38
C GLN A 60 6.20 -13.26 17.87
N ALA A 61 5.78 -12.12 17.35
CA ALA A 61 4.40 -11.68 17.42
C ALA A 61 3.59 -12.24 16.23
N LYS A 62 2.29 -12.37 16.42
CA LYS A 62 1.36 -12.86 15.40
C LYS A 62 0.34 -11.80 15.07
N VAL A 63 0.31 -11.38 13.81
CA VAL A 63 -0.61 -10.38 13.29
C VAL A 63 -1.54 -11.04 12.29
N LEU A 64 -2.84 -10.80 12.43
CA LEU A 64 -3.83 -11.22 11.45
C LEU A 64 -4.12 -10.05 10.51
N LEU A 65 -3.84 -10.23 9.22
CA LEU A 65 -4.23 -9.30 8.17
C LEU A 65 -5.53 -9.76 7.54
N SER A 66 -6.55 -8.91 7.57
CA SER A 66 -7.88 -9.21 7.03
C SER A 66 -8.37 -8.10 6.11
N ALA A 67 -9.28 -8.43 5.20
CA ALA A 67 -9.90 -7.44 4.32
C ALA A 67 -11.37 -7.77 4.07
N GLU A 68 -12.23 -6.76 4.03
CA GLU A 68 -13.67 -6.91 3.72
C GLU A 68 -13.92 -7.10 2.22
N ARG A 69 -12.98 -6.63 1.39
CA ARG A 69 -12.95 -6.81 -0.06
C ARG A 69 -11.58 -7.34 -0.47
N ALA A 70 -11.54 -8.11 -1.57
CA ALA A 70 -10.29 -8.65 -2.04
C ALA A 70 -9.32 -7.53 -2.45
N VAL A 71 -8.11 -7.55 -1.91
CA VAL A 71 -6.99 -6.71 -2.38
C VAL A 71 -6.00 -7.57 -3.15
N ARG A 72 -5.28 -6.97 -4.09
CA ARG A 72 -4.34 -7.68 -4.97
C ARG A 72 -2.90 -7.38 -4.58
N ASP A 73 -1.98 -8.25 -4.97
CA ASP A 73 -0.53 -8.12 -4.76
C ASP A 73 -0.18 -7.74 -3.31
N LEU A 74 -0.75 -8.45 -2.34
CA LEU A 74 -0.45 -8.21 -0.93
C LEU A 74 1.00 -8.63 -0.65
N LYS A 75 1.75 -7.72 -0.04
CA LYS A 75 3.12 -7.94 0.40
C LYS A 75 3.28 -7.57 1.86
N VAL A 76 4.07 -8.36 2.57
CA VAL A 76 4.61 -8.00 3.89
C VAL A 76 6.01 -7.46 3.69
N LEU A 77 6.28 -6.31 4.30
CA LEU A 77 7.48 -5.51 4.09
C LEU A 77 8.32 -5.45 5.37
N GLY A 78 9.63 -5.57 5.20
CA GLY A 78 10.60 -5.04 6.16
C GLY A 78 10.89 -3.59 5.83
N LEU A 79 10.88 -2.72 6.84
CA LEU A 79 11.17 -1.30 6.70
C LEU A 79 12.46 -0.96 7.46
N THR A 80 13.33 -0.20 6.80
CA THR A 80 14.50 0.41 7.45
C THR A 80 14.36 1.92 7.35
N PHE A 81 14.24 2.60 8.49
CA PHE A 81 14.11 4.05 8.54
C PHE A 81 15.32 4.74 7.90
N THR A 82 15.05 5.74 7.06
CA THR A 82 16.07 6.50 6.35
C THR A 82 16.14 7.93 6.87
N GLU A 83 15.04 8.68 6.76
CA GLU A 83 14.98 10.10 7.12
C GLU A 83 13.54 10.57 7.40
N ILE A 84 13.42 11.76 7.97
CA ILE A 84 12.16 12.51 8.08
C ILE A 84 12.33 13.79 7.29
N SER A 85 11.38 14.08 6.41
CA SER A 85 11.36 15.34 5.64
C SER A 85 11.10 16.55 6.55
N GLU A 86 11.32 17.76 6.04
CA GLU A 86 11.02 18.99 6.79
C GLU A 86 9.52 19.09 7.18
N GLU A 87 8.64 18.46 6.40
CA GLU A 87 7.20 18.37 6.65
C GLU A 87 6.81 17.25 7.62
N GLY A 88 7.79 16.53 8.19
CA GLY A 88 7.56 15.47 9.18
C GLY A 88 7.19 14.12 8.57
N LYS A 89 7.37 13.92 7.26
CA LYS A 89 7.09 12.63 6.60
C LYS A 89 8.28 11.69 6.73
N ALA A 90 8.06 10.50 7.30
CA ALA A 90 9.08 9.46 7.39
C ALA A 90 9.28 8.73 6.06
N SER A 91 10.54 8.46 5.72
CA SER A 91 10.98 7.68 4.56
C SER A 91 11.68 6.40 5.03
N PHE A 92 11.49 5.33 4.27
CA PHE A 92 12.03 4.00 4.57
C PHE A 92 12.59 3.34 3.32
N ASP A 93 13.70 2.62 3.48
CA ASP A 93 14.07 1.55 2.56
C ASP A 93 13.14 0.36 2.78
N VAL A 94 12.69 -0.24 1.67
CA VAL A 94 11.65 -1.28 1.67
C VAL A 94 12.22 -2.60 1.16
N GLU A 95 12.07 -3.64 1.95
CA GLU A 95 12.39 -5.02 1.58
C GLU A 95 11.11 -5.87 1.56
N GLU A 96 10.86 -6.59 0.47
CA GLU A 96 9.75 -7.54 0.39
C GLU A 96 10.12 -8.84 1.12
N ARG A 97 9.38 -9.16 2.20
CA ARG A 97 9.61 -10.37 3.01
C ARG A 97 8.66 -11.50 2.66
N TYR A 98 7.47 -11.17 2.16
CA TYR A 98 6.48 -12.13 1.70
C TYR A 98 5.56 -11.47 0.67
N GLY A 99 5.02 -12.27 -0.26
CA GLY A 99 4.04 -11.81 -1.24
C GLY A 99 3.01 -12.90 -1.55
N GLN A 100 1.74 -12.49 -1.65
CA GLN A 100 0.66 -13.33 -2.16
C GLN A 100 -0.22 -12.55 -3.15
N LYS A 101 -0.78 -13.27 -4.13
CA LYS A 101 -1.48 -12.64 -5.25
C LYS A 101 -2.70 -11.84 -4.81
N GLU A 102 -3.43 -12.32 -3.81
CA GLU A 102 -4.64 -11.69 -3.30
C GLU A 102 -4.79 -11.97 -1.81
N LEU A 103 -5.43 -11.05 -1.09
CA LEU A 103 -5.99 -11.31 0.25
C LEU A 103 -7.50 -11.32 0.11
N LEU A 104 -8.12 -12.47 0.35
CA LEU A 104 -9.54 -12.68 0.11
C LEU A 104 -10.37 -12.43 1.38
N PRO A 105 -11.62 -11.91 1.24
CA PRO A 105 -12.55 -11.86 2.35
C PRO A 105 -12.80 -13.26 2.93
N GLY A 106 -12.75 -13.38 4.25
CA GLY A 106 -12.94 -14.66 4.96
C GLY A 106 -11.73 -15.60 4.95
N ARG A 107 -10.62 -15.23 4.31
CA ARG A 107 -9.36 -15.99 4.34
C ARG A 107 -8.20 -15.04 4.67
N PRO A 108 -8.10 -14.60 5.94
CA PRO A 108 -7.05 -13.68 6.37
C PRO A 108 -5.66 -14.32 6.28
N LEU A 109 -4.63 -13.48 6.34
CA LEU A 109 -3.23 -13.90 6.40
C LEU A 109 -2.71 -13.73 7.82
N LEU A 110 -2.33 -14.83 8.46
CA LEU A 110 -1.61 -14.84 9.72
C LEU A 110 -0.11 -14.64 9.46
N VAL A 111 0.43 -13.53 9.91
CA VAL A 111 1.84 -13.16 9.72
C VAL A 111 2.59 -13.31 11.04
N ARG A 112 3.65 -14.10 11.04
CA ARG A 112 4.64 -14.15 12.12
C ARG A 112 5.74 -13.15 11.84
N MET A 113 5.92 -12.19 12.73
CA MET A 113 6.88 -11.11 12.59
C MET A 113 7.42 -10.68 13.95
N MET A 114 8.38 -9.76 13.95
CA MET A 114 8.91 -9.16 15.17
C MET A 114 8.75 -7.65 15.12
N PHE A 115 8.42 -7.07 16.27
CA PHE A 115 8.42 -5.62 16.45
C PHE A 115 9.66 -5.25 17.27
N PHE A 116 10.58 -4.49 16.66
CA PHE A 116 11.83 -4.07 17.31
C PHE A 116 11.90 -2.57 17.59
N GLY A 117 12.25 -2.21 18.82
CA GLY A 117 12.46 -0.82 19.20
C GLY A 117 11.20 0.04 19.02
N SER A 118 11.40 1.33 18.84
CA SER A 118 10.31 2.32 18.70
C SER A 118 10.17 2.88 17.28
N ILE A 119 11.05 2.47 16.36
CA ILE A 119 11.01 2.90 14.97
C ILE A 119 10.33 1.79 14.17
N PRO A 120 9.30 2.10 13.38
CA PRO A 120 8.59 1.08 12.63
C PRO A 120 9.53 0.32 11.67
N ASN A 121 9.42 -1.00 11.71
CA ASN A 121 10.26 -1.93 10.95
C ASN A 121 9.43 -2.94 10.13
N ASN A 122 8.11 -2.87 10.23
CA ASN A 122 7.18 -3.69 9.47
C ASN A 122 6.24 -2.81 8.66
N GLY A 123 5.81 -3.33 7.52
CA GLY A 123 4.80 -2.70 6.71
C GLY A 123 4.06 -3.69 5.84
N ILE A 124 3.07 -3.18 5.11
CA ILE A 124 2.38 -3.91 4.06
C ILE A 124 2.28 -3.05 2.81
N SER A 125 2.19 -3.70 1.65
CA SER A 125 1.69 -3.05 0.45
C SER A 125 0.67 -3.91 -0.25
N TYR A 126 -0.27 -3.28 -0.94
CA TYR A 126 -1.23 -3.97 -1.78
C TYR A 126 -1.73 -3.03 -2.89
N VAL A 127 -2.36 -3.60 -3.91
CA VAL A 127 -3.10 -2.89 -4.94
C VAL A 127 -4.57 -2.85 -4.53
N ASP A 128 -5.08 -1.64 -4.32
CA ASP A 128 -6.45 -1.38 -3.85
C ASP A 128 -7.50 -1.58 -4.96
N GLY A 129 -8.78 -1.37 -4.60
CA GLY A 129 -9.90 -1.47 -5.53
C GLY A 129 -9.87 -0.47 -6.70
N THR A 130 -9.10 0.62 -6.60
CA THR A 130 -8.90 1.60 -7.68
C THR A 130 -7.75 1.21 -8.62
N GLY A 131 -6.91 0.24 -8.21
CA GLY A 131 -5.71 -0.18 -8.93
C GLY A 131 -4.44 0.56 -8.50
N ALA A 132 -4.48 1.35 -7.43
CA ALA A 132 -3.30 2.03 -6.90
C ALA A 132 -2.55 1.12 -5.92
N THR A 133 -1.21 1.10 -6.02
CA THR A 133 -0.36 0.49 -4.99
C THR A 133 -0.28 1.41 -3.78
N ARG A 134 -0.76 0.92 -2.63
CA ARG A 134 -0.70 1.62 -1.34
C ARG A 134 0.31 0.94 -0.44
N ARG A 135 1.02 1.71 0.37
CA ARG A 135 2.04 1.22 1.32
C ARG A 135 1.76 1.76 2.70
N PHE A 136 1.84 0.89 3.70
CA PHE A 136 1.54 1.23 5.08
C PHE A 136 2.65 0.74 5.99
N ILE A 137 3.00 1.58 6.94
CA ILE A 137 3.68 1.18 8.16
C ILE A 137 2.70 0.35 8.97
N LEU A 138 3.16 -0.76 9.52
CA LEU A 138 2.46 -1.53 10.54
C LEU A 138 3.17 -1.31 11.88
N ASP A 139 2.49 -0.64 12.80
CA ASP A 139 3.06 -0.28 14.09
C ASP A 139 2.09 -0.57 15.24
N GLN A 140 2.63 -0.67 16.45
CA GLN A 140 1.83 -0.77 17.66
C GLN A 140 1.54 0.63 18.21
N SER A 141 0.26 0.92 18.42
CA SER A 141 -0.21 2.10 19.14
C SER A 141 0.41 2.17 20.53
N GLY A 142 1.09 3.28 20.83
CA GLY A 142 1.60 3.56 22.17
C GLY A 142 0.50 3.94 23.18
N GLU A 143 -0.74 4.20 22.72
CA GLU A 143 -1.86 4.59 23.58
C GLU A 143 -2.56 3.37 24.20
N ASP A 144 -2.88 2.37 23.36
CA ASP A 144 -3.71 1.22 23.74
C ASP A 144 -3.13 -0.14 23.33
N GLY A 145 -1.97 -0.15 22.66
CA GLY A 145 -1.33 -1.38 22.21
C GLY A 145 -1.97 -2.01 20.96
N SER A 146 -2.99 -1.40 20.36
CA SER A 146 -3.60 -1.85 19.11
C SER A 146 -2.63 -1.74 17.93
N LEU A 147 -2.92 -2.43 16.82
CA LEU A 147 -2.13 -2.31 15.59
C LEU A 147 -2.69 -1.21 14.69
N LEU A 148 -1.79 -0.38 14.17
CA LEU A 148 -2.10 0.75 13.31
C LEU A 148 -1.47 0.56 11.93
N LEU A 149 -2.21 0.98 10.91
CA LEU A 149 -1.73 1.06 9.53
C LEU A 149 -1.70 2.53 9.08
N THR A 150 -0.50 3.06 8.90
CA THR A 150 -0.27 4.46 8.52
C THR A 150 0.43 4.53 7.17
N GLU A 151 -0.17 5.25 6.21
CA GLU A 151 0.35 5.36 4.85
C GLU A 151 1.64 6.20 4.79
N PHE A 152 2.62 5.79 3.98
CA PHE A 152 3.91 6.47 3.81
C PHE A 152 4.37 6.52 2.34
#